data_AF-A0A7X3RZW2-F1
#
_entry.id   AF-A0A7X3RZW2-F1
#
_cell.length_a   1.000
_cell.length_b   1.000
_cell.length_c   1.000
_cell.angle_alpha   90.00
_cell.angle_beta   90.00
_cell.angle_gamma   90.00
#
_symmetry.space_group_name_H-M   'P 1'
#
loop_
_entity.id
_entity.type
_entity.pdbx_description
1 polymer ?
#
loop_
_entity_poly.entity_id
_entity_poly.type
_entity_poly.pdbx_seq_one_letter_code
_entity_poly.pdbx_strand_id
1 'polypeptide(L)'
;MDRRHFLETLAAGLIAGGTMLPTLHSVAGPLFVPVEKDEEGLTPLPRFFAVAIVSFPPKIDVEKERLEIEGAVSSPYALRYDELHAWPQVTQESILRCVGGAQGRARWVGVRLRDLLDKAGMDPDARDVIFYGADEYESSVPVGEAMKKSSMLALEMNHEPLWAKHGSPVRLVMPGMYGYKQVKWITRIEVTRKNHKGYWENRGYSDDGRIKS
;
A
#
# COMPACT_ATOMS: atom_id res chain seq x y z
N MET A 1 -10.98 2.22 -27.96
CA MET A 1 -10.74 3.67 -27.98
C MET A 1 -9.25 3.90 -27.84
N ASP A 2 -8.69 4.54 -28.85
CA ASP A 2 -7.30 4.50 -29.28
C ASP A 2 -6.39 5.40 -28.42
N ARG A 3 -5.14 4.94 -28.25
CA ARG A 3 -4.16 5.37 -27.25
C ARG A 3 -3.17 6.39 -27.82
N ARG A 4 -3.65 7.25 -28.71
CA ARG A 4 -2.89 8.28 -29.42
C ARG A 4 -3.79 9.50 -29.51
N HIS A 5 -3.60 10.49 -28.64
CA HIS A 5 -4.01 11.90 -28.80
C HIS A 5 -3.74 12.66 -27.48
N PHE A 6 -2.47 12.73 -27.06
CA PHE A 6 -2.08 13.65 -25.97
C PHE A 6 -0.63 14.14 -26.07
N LEU A 7 -0.10 14.31 -27.29
CA LEU A 7 1.24 14.87 -27.48
C LEU A 7 1.32 15.68 -28.79
N GLU A 8 0.52 16.73 -28.94
CA GLU A 8 0.79 17.75 -29.96
C GLU A 8 0.25 19.12 -29.52
N THR A 9 1.06 19.91 -28.82
CA THR A 9 1.11 21.37 -29.03
C THR A 9 2.40 21.89 -28.40
N LEU A 10 3.38 22.25 -29.22
CA LEU A 10 4.30 23.38 -29.00
C LEU A 10 5.26 23.48 -30.20
N ALA A 11 4.79 24.13 -31.26
CA ALA A 11 5.63 24.66 -32.31
C ALA A 11 5.05 25.99 -32.77
N ALA A 12 5.66 27.11 -32.33
CA ALA A 12 5.77 28.35 -33.09
C ALA A 12 6.52 29.43 -32.28
N GLY A 13 7.52 30.05 -32.91
CA GLY A 13 7.87 31.45 -32.63
C GLY A 13 9.32 31.73 -32.22
N LEU A 14 10.21 31.91 -33.19
CA LEU A 14 11.45 32.68 -33.01
C LEU A 14 11.11 34.18 -32.91
N ILE A 15 11.52 34.85 -31.82
CA ILE A 15 11.89 36.27 -31.83
C ILE A 15 13.12 36.45 -30.92
N ALA A 16 14.11 37.17 -31.46
CA ALA A 16 15.39 37.50 -30.86
C ALA A 16 15.27 38.39 -29.61
N GLY A 17 16.14 38.15 -28.61
CA GLY A 17 16.30 39.05 -27.47
C GLY A 17 17.06 38.36 -26.33
N GLY A 18 18.35 38.66 -26.18
CA GLY A 18 19.21 38.07 -25.17
C GLY A 18 18.71 38.34 -23.75
N THR A 19 18.42 37.26 -23.04
CA THR A 19 18.51 37.15 -21.58
C THR A 19 19.09 35.77 -21.29
N MET A 20 20.13 35.68 -20.45
CA MET A 20 20.63 34.39 -19.99
C MET A 20 19.53 33.72 -19.16
N LEU A 21 18.79 32.79 -19.77
CA LEU A 21 17.95 31.87 -19.02
C LEU A 21 18.88 30.92 -18.24
N PRO A 22 18.64 30.68 -16.95
CA PRO A 22 19.34 29.62 -16.24
C PRO A 22 18.97 28.32 -16.97
N THR A 23 19.99 27.58 -17.42
CA THR A 23 19.79 26.27 -18.00
C THR A 23 19.10 25.41 -16.95
N LEU A 24 17.79 25.21 -17.11
CA LEU A 24 17.07 24.14 -16.45
C LEU A 24 17.77 22.86 -16.90
N HIS A 25 18.69 22.36 -16.09
CA HIS A 25 19.12 20.99 -16.15
C HIS A 25 17.89 20.17 -15.74
N SER A 26 17.04 19.89 -16.71
CA SER A 26 16.14 18.75 -16.64
C SER A 26 17.04 17.53 -16.49
N VAL A 27 17.27 17.11 -15.25
CA VAL A 27 17.77 15.78 -14.97
C VAL A 27 16.59 14.84 -15.22
N ALA A 28 16.26 14.66 -16.50
CA ALA A 28 15.47 13.53 -16.96
C ALA A 28 16.33 12.28 -16.78
N GLY A 29 16.47 11.85 -15.52
CA GLY A 29 17.02 10.54 -15.20
C GLY A 29 16.18 9.49 -15.92
N PRO A 30 16.80 8.41 -16.41
CA PRO A 30 16.07 7.39 -17.17
C PRO A 30 14.92 6.85 -16.31
N LEU A 31 13.72 6.87 -16.89
CA LEU A 31 12.45 6.50 -16.27
C LEU A 31 12.42 5.05 -15.73
N PHE A 32 13.45 4.25 -16.00
CA PHE A 32 13.60 2.87 -15.57
C PHE A 32 15.08 2.54 -15.34
N VAL A 33 15.63 2.88 -14.17
CA VAL A 33 16.84 2.21 -13.69
C VAL A 33 16.39 0.90 -13.04
N PRO A 34 16.83 -0.28 -13.54
CA PRO A 34 16.56 -1.54 -12.85
C PRO A 34 17.10 -1.44 -11.42
N VAL A 35 16.24 -1.67 -10.43
CA VAL A 35 16.70 -1.70 -9.05
C VAL A 35 17.52 -2.96 -8.87
N GLU A 36 18.83 -2.79 -8.68
CA GLU A 36 19.75 -3.87 -8.34
C GLU A 36 19.21 -4.63 -7.13
N LYS A 37 19.15 -5.96 -7.27
CA LYS A 37 18.65 -6.86 -6.24
C LYS A 37 19.80 -7.31 -5.35
N ASP A 38 19.50 -7.65 -4.11
CA ASP A 38 20.47 -8.34 -3.25
C ASP A 38 20.66 -9.80 -3.68
N GLU A 39 21.51 -10.52 -2.95
CA GLU A 39 21.84 -11.92 -3.21
C GLU A 39 20.61 -12.85 -3.13
N GLU A 40 19.56 -12.46 -2.41
CA GLU A 40 18.28 -13.17 -2.30
C GLU A 40 17.26 -12.76 -3.40
N GLY A 41 17.64 -11.82 -4.28
CA GLY A 41 16.75 -11.29 -5.31
C GLY A 41 15.73 -10.27 -4.79
N LEU A 42 15.85 -9.84 -3.52
CA LEU A 42 15.01 -8.82 -2.91
C LEU A 42 15.50 -7.43 -3.31
N THR A 43 14.58 -6.47 -3.32
CA THR A 43 14.94 -5.07 -3.52
C THR A 43 15.47 -4.51 -2.19
N PRO A 44 16.71 -3.97 -2.14
CA PRO A 44 17.25 -3.39 -0.91
C PRO A 44 16.37 -2.28 -0.33
N LEU A 45 16.18 -2.23 1.01
CA LEU A 45 15.29 -1.26 1.69
C LEU A 45 15.58 0.22 1.35
N PRO A 46 16.83 0.69 1.23
CA PRO A 46 17.11 2.06 0.78
C PRO A 46 16.57 2.36 -0.63
N ARG A 47 16.50 1.33 -1.48
CA ARG A 47 16.09 1.41 -2.90
C ARG A 47 14.64 0.99 -3.14
N PHE A 48 13.96 0.46 -2.11
CA PHE A 48 12.55 0.11 -2.22
C PHE A 48 11.70 1.38 -2.27
N PHE A 49 10.83 1.48 -3.26
CA PHE A 49 10.01 2.67 -3.47
C PHE A 49 9.04 2.89 -2.29
N ALA A 50 8.76 4.16 -1.99
CA ALA A 50 7.75 4.54 -1.01
C ALA A 50 6.85 5.60 -1.65
N VAL A 51 5.55 5.31 -1.71
CA VAL A 51 4.51 6.23 -2.18
C VAL A 51 3.55 6.46 -1.00
N ALA A 52 3.13 7.70 -0.81
CA ALA A 52 2.16 8.11 0.21
C ALA A 52 1.45 9.38 -0.27
N ILE A 53 0.28 9.68 0.30
CA ILE A 53 -0.43 10.94 0.07
C ILE A 53 0.10 12.08 0.97
N VAL A 54 0.97 11.75 1.92
CA VAL A 54 1.62 12.66 2.86
C VAL A 54 3.14 12.73 2.60
N SER A 55 3.75 13.88 2.91
CA SER A 55 5.19 14.10 2.75
C SER A 55 6.04 13.36 3.78
N PHE A 56 5.50 13.13 4.98
CA PHE A 56 6.20 12.49 6.09
C PHE A 56 5.36 11.35 6.64
N PRO A 57 5.98 10.20 7.01
CA PRO A 57 5.25 9.13 7.68
C PRO A 57 4.57 9.64 8.96
N PRO A 58 3.27 9.33 9.18
CA PRO A 58 2.64 9.61 10.45
C PRO A 58 3.34 8.85 11.57
N LYS A 59 3.28 9.41 12.78
CA LYS A 59 3.79 8.75 13.98
C LYS A 59 2.62 8.09 14.71
N ILE A 60 2.74 6.79 14.93
CA ILE A 60 1.84 6.01 15.78
C ILE A 60 2.55 5.80 17.12
N ASP A 61 1.92 6.21 18.23
CA ASP A 61 2.38 5.92 19.59
C ASP A 61 1.95 4.50 19.96
N VAL A 62 2.80 3.52 19.68
CA VAL A 62 2.50 2.08 19.85
C VAL A 62 2.13 1.68 21.29
N GLU A 63 2.52 2.49 22.29
CA GLU A 63 2.18 2.26 23.70
C GLU A 63 0.75 2.70 24.02
N LYS A 64 0.26 3.76 23.38
CA LYS A 64 -1.05 4.36 23.65
C LYS A 64 -2.13 3.96 22.65
N GLU A 65 -1.77 3.91 21.38
CA GLU A 65 -2.68 3.62 20.29
C GLU A 65 -2.87 2.11 20.11
N ARG A 66 -3.97 1.72 19.49
CA ARG A 66 -4.36 0.33 19.25
C ARG A 66 -4.77 0.15 17.79
N LEU A 67 -4.58 -1.05 17.28
CA LEU A 67 -5.19 -1.50 16.03
C LEU A 67 -6.62 -1.97 16.34
N GLU A 68 -7.61 -1.29 15.78
CA GLU A 68 -9.03 -1.62 15.96
C GLU A 68 -9.52 -2.56 14.86
N ILE A 69 -10.28 -3.60 15.24
CA ILE A 69 -10.99 -4.50 14.32
C ILE A 69 -12.48 -4.46 14.68
N GLU A 70 -13.30 -3.92 13.78
CA GLU A 70 -14.70 -3.60 14.06
C GLU A 70 -15.62 -3.68 12.83
N GLY A 71 -16.82 -3.11 12.95
CA GLY A 71 -17.85 -3.09 11.91
C GLY A 71 -18.81 -4.28 11.99
N ALA A 72 -19.09 -4.91 10.86
CA ALA A 72 -19.95 -6.09 10.72
C ALA A 72 -19.24 -7.36 11.21
N VAL A 73 -18.95 -7.39 12.51
CA VAL A 73 -18.30 -8.49 13.24
C VAL A 73 -19.07 -8.77 14.53
N SER A 74 -19.04 -10.02 14.99
CA SER A 74 -19.74 -10.43 16.22
C SER A 74 -19.02 -10.01 17.51
N SER A 75 -17.69 -9.93 17.47
CA SER A 75 -16.82 -9.63 18.60
C SER A 75 -15.74 -8.62 18.19
N PRO A 76 -16.08 -7.32 18.11
CA PRO A 76 -15.09 -6.28 17.82
C PRO A 76 -14.04 -6.24 18.94
N TYR A 77 -12.79 -5.95 18.58
CA TYR A 77 -11.70 -5.88 19.54
C TYR A 77 -10.58 -4.95 19.05
N ALA A 78 -9.71 -4.57 19.98
CA ALA A 78 -8.52 -3.79 19.69
C ALA A 78 -7.27 -4.52 20.22
N LEU A 79 -6.17 -4.39 19.50
CA LEU A 79 -4.87 -4.96 19.87
C LEU A 79 -3.85 -3.84 20.07
N ARG A 80 -2.93 -4.02 21.01
CA ARG A 80 -1.67 -3.28 20.95
C ARG A 80 -0.87 -3.76 19.74
N TYR A 81 -0.06 -2.88 19.17
CA TYR A 81 0.75 -3.26 18.00
C TYR A 81 1.78 -4.35 18.33
N ASP A 82 2.34 -4.35 19.55
CA ASP A 82 3.29 -5.38 19.98
C ASP A 82 2.63 -6.76 20.21
N GLU A 83 1.33 -6.79 20.52
CA GLU A 83 0.58 -8.05 20.62
C GLU A 83 0.51 -8.80 19.29
N LEU A 84 0.65 -8.11 18.15
CA LEU A 84 0.68 -8.75 16.83
C LEU A 84 1.87 -9.72 16.68
N HIS A 85 2.97 -9.51 17.40
CA HIS A 85 4.12 -10.44 17.37
C HIS A 85 3.83 -11.77 18.08
N ALA A 86 2.84 -11.82 18.97
CA ALA A 86 2.43 -13.05 19.66
C ALA A 86 1.47 -13.93 18.83
N TRP A 87 0.91 -13.40 17.74
CA TRP A 87 0.09 -14.18 16.82
C TRP A 87 0.94 -15.14 15.97
N PRO A 88 0.35 -16.20 15.41
CA PRO A 88 1.05 -17.07 14.45
C PRO A 88 1.63 -16.26 13.28
N GLN A 89 2.96 -16.20 13.22
CA GLN A 89 3.68 -15.47 12.19
C GLN A 89 3.77 -16.30 10.91
N VAL A 90 3.66 -15.62 9.77
CA VAL A 90 3.84 -16.20 8.45
C VAL A 90 4.83 -15.38 7.65
N THR A 91 5.58 -16.06 6.80
CA THR A 91 6.53 -15.42 5.90
C THR A 91 6.13 -15.64 4.45
N GLN A 92 6.25 -14.61 3.63
CA GLN A 92 6.11 -14.73 2.19
C GLN A 92 7.05 -13.78 1.45
N GLU A 93 7.35 -14.11 0.21
CA GLU A 93 7.98 -13.20 -0.73
C GLU A 93 7.00 -12.81 -1.82
N SER A 94 6.94 -11.52 -2.12
CA SER A 94 6.03 -11.02 -3.16
C SER A 94 6.53 -9.73 -3.79
N ILE A 95 6.07 -9.48 -5.01
CA ILE A 95 6.30 -8.20 -5.70
C ILE A 95 5.17 -7.24 -5.32
N LEU A 96 5.54 -6.09 -4.75
CA LEU A 96 4.65 -4.95 -4.59
C LEU A 96 4.76 -4.09 -5.85
N ARG A 97 3.64 -3.85 -6.53
CA ARG A 97 3.57 -3.05 -7.76
C ARG A 97 2.72 -1.81 -7.55
N CYS A 98 3.28 -0.65 -7.82
CA CYS A 98 2.54 0.59 -7.98
C CYS A 98 1.87 0.62 -9.36
N VAL A 99 0.67 1.20 -9.43
CA VAL A 99 -0.04 1.44 -10.69
C VAL A 99 0.74 2.35 -11.66
N GLY A 100 1.61 3.22 -11.14
CA GLY A 100 2.54 4.04 -11.92
C GLY A 100 3.78 3.30 -12.46
N GLY A 101 3.86 1.97 -12.32
CA GLY A 101 4.93 1.14 -12.89
C GLY A 101 6.08 0.78 -11.95
N ALA A 102 6.27 1.51 -10.85
CA ALA A 102 7.26 1.15 -9.83
C ALA A 102 6.95 -0.23 -9.23
N GLN A 103 7.99 -1.04 -9.00
CA GLN A 103 7.85 -2.37 -8.42
C GLN A 103 9.06 -2.74 -7.56
N GLY A 104 8.85 -3.59 -6.56
CA GLY A 104 9.89 -4.07 -5.67
C GLY A 104 9.53 -5.47 -5.17
N ARG A 105 10.51 -6.37 -5.08
CA ARG A 105 10.34 -7.70 -4.47
C ARG A 105 10.82 -7.59 -3.04
N ALA A 106 10.02 -8.10 -2.10
CA ALA A 106 10.39 -8.09 -0.70
C ALA A 106 9.93 -9.39 -0.03
N ARG A 107 10.64 -9.73 1.05
CA ARG A 107 10.23 -10.72 2.03
C ARG A 107 9.43 -10.01 3.11
N TRP A 108 8.28 -10.56 3.46
CA TRP A 108 7.36 -10.01 4.45
C TRP A 108 7.14 -11.03 5.55
N VAL A 109 7.14 -10.57 6.80
CA VAL A 109 6.73 -11.39 7.96
C VAL A 109 5.61 -10.66 8.70
N GLY A 110 4.59 -11.41 9.11
CA GLY A 110 3.48 -10.85 9.89
C GLY A 110 2.35 -11.85 10.12
N VAL A 111 1.16 -11.31 10.38
CA VAL A 111 -0.04 -12.09 10.75
C VAL A 111 -0.96 -12.23 9.54
N ARG A 112 -1.52 -13.44 9.31
CA ARG A 112 -2.53 -13.60 8.25
C ARG A 112 -3.75 -12.75 8.60
N LEU A 113 -4.22 -11.96 7.64
CA LEU A 113 -5.37 -11.08 7.86
C LEU A 113 -6.63 -11.88 8.24
N ARG A 114 -6.83 -13.03 7.59
CA ARG A 114 -7.96 -13.92 7.87
C ARG A 114 -8.03 -14.36 9.34
N ASP A 115 -6.89 -14.58 10.00
CA ASP A 115 -6.87 -15.12 11.36
C ASP A 115 -7.37 -14.04 12.35
N LEU A 116 -7.10 -12.76 12.07
CA LEU A 116 -7.63 -11.62 12.82
C LEU A 116 -9.14 -11.42 12.59
N LEU A 117 -9.59 -11.57 11.34
CA LEU A 117 -11.01 -11.43 10.96
C LEU A 117 -11.85 -12.60 11.49
N ASP A 118 -11.32 -13.83 11.46
CA ASP A 118 -11.95 -15.03 12.01
C ASP A 118 -12.13 -14.88 13.53
N LYS A 119 -11.15 -14.32 14.25
CA LYS A 119 -11.28 -14.00 15.67
C LYS A 119 -12.42 -13.00 15.95
N ALA A 120 -12.61 -12.02 15.07
CA ALA A 120 -13.70 -11.04 15.20
C ALA A 120 -15.08 -11.68 14.97
N GLY A 121 -15.12 -12.81 14.26
CA GLY A 121 -16.35 -13.46 13.82
C GLY A 121 -17.09 -12.59 12.80
N MET A 122 -16.53 -12.50 11.60
CA MET A 122 -17.05 -11.72 10.48
C MET A 122 -18.49 -12.14 10.11
N ASP A 123 -19.34 -11.15 9.85
CA ASP A 123 -20.72 -11.38 9.41
C ASP A 123 -20.75 -12.11 8.06
N PRO A 124 -21.61 -13.13 7.88
CA PRO A 124 -21.71 -13.88 6.61
C PRO A 124 -22.15 -13.01 5.42
N ASP A 125 -22.82 -11.89 5.66
CA ASP A 125 -23.22 -10.91 4.64
C ASP A 125 -22.17 -9.80 4.42
N ALA A 126 -21.00 -9.91 5.04
CA ALA A 126 -19.89 -8.99 4.81
C ALA A 126 -19.47 -8.97 3.33
N ARG A 127 -19.23 -7.77 2.81
CA ARG A 127 -18.88 -7.52 1.41
C ARG A 127 -17.43 -7.10 1.26
N ASP A 128 -17.05 -6.05 1.99
CA ASP A 128 -15.71 -5.47 1.93
C ASP A 128 -15.08 -5.38 3.32
N VAL A 129 -13.75 -5.36 3.33
CA VAL A 129 -12.92 -5.00 4.48
C VAL A 129 -12.22 -3.68 4.15
N ILE A 130 -12.44 -2.68 4.99
CA ILE A 130 -11.87 -1.34 4.86
C ILE A 130 -10.69 -1.21 5.81
N PHE A 131 -9.61 -0.60 5.34
CA PHE A 131 -8.40 -0.34 6.12
C PHE A 131 -8.17 1.16 6.19
N TYR A 132 -7.92 1.65 7.38
CA TYR A 132 -7.64 3.06 7.66
C TYR A 132 -6.19 3.20 8.14
N GLY A 133 -5.47 4.10 7.50
CA GLY A 133 -4.12 4.50 7.87
C GLY A 133 -4.13 5.73 8.78
N ALA A 134 -3.09 5.87 9.61
CA ALA A 134 -2.85 7.05 10.43
C ALA A 134 -2.63 8.35 9.62
N ASP A 135 -2.42 8.26 8.30
CA ASP A 135 -2.32 9.38 7.37
C ASP A 135 -3.67 9.79 6.76
N GLU A 136 -4.79 9.37 7.37
CA GLU A 136 -6.16 9.55 6.88
C GLU A 136 -6.43 8.89 5.51
N TYR A 137 -5.51 8.03 5.07
CA TYR A 137 -5.69 7.23 3.87
C TYR A 137 -6.59 6.03 4.17
N GLU A 138 -7.55 5.77 3.29
CA GLU A 138 -8.38 4.57 3.36
C GLU A 138 -8.44 3.85 2.01
N SER A 139 -8.53 2.53 2.09
CA SER A 139 -8.85 1.68 0.95
C SER A 139 -9.57 0.42 1.42
N SER A 140 -10.27 -0.23 0.50
CA SER A 140 -11.09 -1.41 0.77
C SER A 140 -10.77 -2.51 -0.23
N VAL A 141 -11.01 -3.75 0.19
CA VAL A 141 -10.95 -4.93 -0.67
C VAL A 141 -12.17 -5.82 -0.40
N PRO A 142 -12.64 -6.58 -1.40
CA PRO A 142 -13.65 -7.60 -1.17
C PRO A 142 -13.20 -8.60 -0.12
N VAL A 143 -14.12 -9.10 0.70
CA VAL A 143 -13.87 -10.12 1.73
C VAL A 143 -13.10 -11.32 1.16
N GLY A 144 -13.45 -11.77 -0.05
CA GLY A 144 -12.75 -12.88 -0.71
C GLY A 144 -11.26 -12.63 -0.94
N GLU A 145 -10.84 -11.37 -1.13
CA GLU A 145 -9.42 -10.99 -1.23
C GLU A 145 -8.77 -10.90 0.16
N ALA A 146 -9.47 -10.31 1.14
CA ALA A 146 -8.99 -10.21 2.52
C ALA A 146 -8.73 -11.59 3.16
N MET A 147 -9.55 -12.60 2.82
CA MET A 147 -9.47 -13.96 3.36
C MET A 147 -8.44 -14.86 2.66
N LYS A 148 -7.76 -14.38 1.61
CA LYS A 148 -6.73 -15.18 0.93
C LYS A 148 -5.57 -15.49 1.87
N LYS A 149 -4.98 -16.68 1.71
CA LYS A 149 -3.80 -17.11 2.49
C LYS A 149 -2.61 -16.15 2.36
N SER A 150 -2.49 -15.43 1.24
CA SER A 150 -1.41 -14.48 0.96
C SER A 150 -1.65 -13.06 1.51
N SER A 151 -2.85 -12.78 2.03
CA SER A 151 -3.20 -11.48 2.60
C SER A 151 -2.76 -11.43 4.05
N MET A 152 -1.96 -10.43 4.40
CA MET A 152 -1.38 -10.30 5.74
C MET A 152 -1.27 -8.86 6.20
N LEU A 153 -1.24 -8.69 7.52
CA LEU A 153 -0.67 -7.53 8.16
C LEU A 153 0.82 -7.82 8.40
N ALA A 154 1.68 -7.18 7.61
CA ALA A 154 3.13 -7.32 7.76
C ALA A 154 3.66 -6.41 8.88
N LEU A 155 4.63 -6.92 9.62
CA LEU A 155 5.36 -6.28 10.72
C LEU A 155 6.84 -6.09 10.35
N GLU A 156 7.37 -6.97 9.50
CA GLU A 156 8.75 -6.96 9.04
C GLU A 156 8.84 -6.99 7.52
N MET A 157 9.94 -6.44 7.01
CA MET A 157 10.28 -6.38 5.60
C MET A 157 11.78 -6.61 5.42
N ASN A 158 12.16 -7.59 4.60
CA ASN A 158 13.54 -7.98 4.33
C ASN A 158 14.37 -8.20 5.61
N HIS A 159 13.85 -9.03 6.52
CA HIS A 159 14.50 -9.42 7.79
C HIS A 159 14.70 -8.28 8.81
N GLU A 160 14.11 -7.11 8.56
CA GLU A 160 14.09 -5.97 9.49
C GLU A 160 12.66 -5.58 9.86
N PRO A 161 12.43 -4.95 11.04
CA PRO A 161 11.18 -4.26 11.31
C PRO A 161 10.86 -3.26 10.19
N LEU A 162 9.57 -3.05 9.91
CA LEU A 162 9.16 -2.07 8.92
C LEU A 162 9.78 -0.70 9.22
N TRP A 163 10.45 -0.12 8.22
CA TRP A 163 10.86 1.29 8.29
C TRP A 163 9.63 2.19 8.25
N ALA A 164 9.71 3.36 8.89
CA ALA A 164 8.59 4.32 8.95
C ALA A 164 7.96 4.60 7.58
N LYS A 165 8.77 4.85 6.54
CA LYS A 165 8.29 5.12 5.16
C LYS A 165 7.55 3.94 4.51
N HIS A 166 7.78 2.72 4.99
CA HIS A 166 7.18 1.48 4.50
C HIS A 166 5.93 1.05 5.26
N GLY A 167 5.53 1.79 6.31
CA GLY A 167 4.27 1.58 7.01
C GLY A 167 4.41 1.04 8.42
N SER A 168 5.56 1.21 9.08
CA SER A 168 5.73 0.87 10.49
C SER A 168 4.64 1.49 11.38
N PRO A 169 4.07 0.78 12.36
CA PRO A 169 4.47 -0.55 12.83
C PRO A 169 3.83 -1.70 12.03
N VAL A 170 2.78 -1.43 11.26
CA VAL A 170 2.02 -2.46 10.53
C VAL A 170 1.48 -1.94 9.20
N ARG A 171 1.60 -2.75 8.15
CA ARG A 171 1.04 -2.48 6.82
C ARG A 171 0.28 -3.67 6.26
N LEU A 172 -0.65 -3.40 5.36
CA LEU A 172 -1.29 -4.43 4.55
C LEU A 172 -0.34 -4.87 3.43
N VAL A 173 -0.26 -6.19 3.23
CA VAL A 173 0.40 -6.81 2.09
C VAL A 173 -0.56 -7.79 1.44
N MET A 174 -0.87 -7.56 0.17
CA MET A 174 -1.81 -8.35 -0.63
C MET A 174 -1.25 -8.59 -2.03
N PRO A 175 -0.49 -9.68 -2.25
CA PRO A 175 0.06 -10.01 -3.55
C PRO A 175 -1.04 -10.10 -4.62
N GLY A 176 -0.77 -9.53 -5.79
CA GLY A 176 -1.75 -9.45 -6.89
C GLY A 176 -2.62 -8.20 -6.87
N MET A 177 -2.60 -7.40 -5.81
CA MET A 177 -3.27 -6.10 -5.74
C MET A 177 -2.25 -4.96 -5.95
N TYR A 178 -2.65 -3.89 -6.63
CA TYR A 178 -1.84 -2.68 -6.76
C TYR A 178 -1.59 -2.02 -5.40
N GLY A 179 -0.48 -1.28 -5.30
CA GLY A 179 -0.03 -0.65 -4.06
C GLY A 179 -1.04 0.30 -3.41
N TYR A 180 -1.96 0.91 -4.17
CA TYR A 180 -3.00 1.76 -3.58
C TYR A 180 -4.04 0.99 -2.75
N LYS A 181 -4.20 -0.31 -2.99
CA LYS A 181 -5.02 -1.18 -2.14
C LYS A 181 -4.28 -1.67 -0.89
N GLN A 182 -2.98 -1.40 -0.76
CA GLN A 182 -2.13 -1.94 0.30
C GLN A 182 -1.75 -0.84 1.31
N VAL A 183 -2.71 -0.53 2.18
CA VAL A 183 -2.66 0.54 3.20
C VAL A 183 -1.44 0.38 4.13
N LYS A 184 -0.83 1.50 4.49
CA LYS A 184 0.28 1.60 5.46
C LYS A 184 -0.21 2.22 6.76
N TRP A 185 0.54 2.05 7.83
CA TRP A 185 0.27 2.72 9.11
C TRP A 185 -1.14 2.43 9.64
N ILE A 186 -1.57 1.17 9.54
CA ILE A 186 -2.98 0.81 9.76
C ILE A 186 -3.34 0.99 11.23
N THR A 187 -4.41 1.75 11.47
CA THR A 187 -4.98 2.00 12.80
C THR A 187 -6.33 1.30 12.99
N ARG A 188 -7.08 1.07 11.91
CA ARG A 188 -8.43 0.48 11.98
C ARG A 188 -8.73 -0.41 10.79
N ILE A 189 -9.42 -1.51 11.06
CA ILE A 189 -9.92 -2.48 10.08
C ILE A 189 -11.42 -2.62 10.33
N GLU A 190 -12.23 -2.22 9.35
CA GLU A 190 -13.69 -2.26 9.44
C GLU A 190 -14.24 -3.27 8.44
N VAL A 191 -15.04 -4.22 8.92
CA VAL A 191 -15.83 -5.09 8.04
C VAL A 191 -17.15 -4.37 7.73
N THR A 192 -17.57 -4.35 6.46
CA THR A 192 -18.84 -3.73 6.06
C THR A 192 -19.69 -4.65 5.19
N ARG A 193 -21.01 -4.49 5.26
CA ARG A 193 -21.99 -5.18 4.38
C ARG A 193 -22.22 -4.46 3.06
N LYS A 194 -21.52 -3.34 2.83
CA LYS A 194 -21.64 -2.50 1.64
C LYS A 194 -20.34 -2.53 0.86
N ASN A 195 -20.44 -2.25 -0.44
CA ASN A 195 -19.24 -1.92 -1.20
C ASN A 195 -18.71 -0.57 -0.71
N HIS A 196 -17.39 -0.46 -0.54
CA HIS A 196 -16.72 0.77 -0.12
C HIS A 196 -15.71 1.18 -1.18
N LYS A 197 -15.61 2.48 -1.45
CA LYS A 197 -14.54 3.03 -2.30
C LYS A 197 -13.59 3.83 -1.42
N GLY A 198 -12.31 3.50 -1.49
CA GLY A 198 -11.24 4.22 -0.82
C GLY A 198 -10.84 5.54 -1.49
N TYR A 199 -9.73 6.09 -1.01
CA TYR A 199 -9.20 7.39 -1.40
C TYR A 199 -8.97 7.53 -2.91
N TRP A 200 -8.28 6.57 -3.54
CA TRP A 200 -7.95 6.66 -4.97
C TRP A 200 -9.10 6.21 -5.87
N GLU A 201 -9.91 5.29 -5.39
CA GLU A 201 -11.09 4.75 -6.05
C GLU A 201 -12.16 5.84 -6.21
N ASN A 202 -12.32 6.70 -5.21
CA ASN A 202 -13.14 7.91 -5.28
C ASN A 202 -12.56 8.97 -6.24
N ARG A 203 -11.29 8.83 -6.66
CA ARG A 203 -10.59 9.71 -7.60
C ARG A 203 -10.41 9.07 -8.98
N GLY A 204 -11.20 8.04 -9.29
CA GLY A 204 -11.26 7.42 -10.61
C GLY A 204 -10.32 6.23 -10.82
N TYR A 205 -9.59 5.79 -9.79
CA TYR A 205 -8.85 4.54 -9.86
C TYR A 205 -9.82 3.36 -9.85
N SER A 206 -9.37 2.23 -10.39
CA SER A 206 -10.19 1.01 -10.44
C SER A 206 -10.50 0.50 -9.04
N ASP A 207 -11.76 0.21 -8.78
CA ASP A 207 -12.18 -0.37 -7.51
C ASP A 207 -11.67 -1.82 -7.33
N ASP A 208 -11.58 -2.58 -8.43
CA ASP A 208 -11.08 -3.95 -8.42
C ASP A 208 -9.63 -4.05 -7.92
N GLY A 209 -8.77 -3.10 -8.30
CA GLY A 209 -7.40 -3.02 -7.77
C GLY A 209 -6.45 -4.17 -8.13
N ARG A 210 -6.90 -5.21 -8.83
CA ARG A 210 -6.07 -6.36 -9.21
C ARG A 210 -5.10 -5.99 -10.34
N ILE A 211 -3.89 -6.51 -10.24
CA ILE A 211 -2.88 -6.39 -11.28
C ILE A 211 -3.31 -7.32 -12.43
N LYS A 212 -3.58 -6.73 -13.59
CA LYS A 212 -3.88 -7.48 -14.81
C LYS A 212 -2.58 -8.00 -15.41
N SER A 213 -2.55 -9.30 -15.70
CA SER A 213 -1.48 -9.99 -16.44
C SER A 213 -1.47 -9.58 -17.90
#